data_AF-A0A7S1IWJ9-F1
#
_entry.id   AF-A0A7S1IWJ9-F1
#
_cell.length_a   1.000
_cell.length_b   1.000
_cell.length_c   1.000
_cell.angle_alpha   90.00
_cell.angle_beta   90.00
_cell.angle_gamma   90.00
#
_symmetry.space_group_name_H-M   'P 1'
#
loop_
_entity.id
_entity.type
_entity.pdbx_description
1 polymer ?
#
loop_
_entity_poly.entity_id
_entity_poly.type
_entity_poly.pdbx_seq_one_letter_code
_entity_poly.pdbx_strand_id
1 'polypeptide(L)'
;GKYEYLRGQAAGLSGRNYEYRRGLAEAFLAGQLSKDVLAALPDGQCLATLCGLRGIGEWSAHMFMMFSLARADVLPHGDLVIRKAFKRLYGCSQGMATLSQTSVAEHADLPRRREMEEIAQRWRPYRTLGSWYMWHVLETKEAAYVY
;
A
#
# COMPACT_ATOMS: atom_id res chain seq x y z
N GLY A 1 27.47 3.14 2.03
CA GLY A 1 28.37 3.35 0.87
C GLY A 1 28.17 2.30 -0.24
N LYS A 2 28.94 2.34 -1.34
CA LYS A 2 28.85 1.37 -2.47
C LYS A 2 28.98 -0.09 -2.01
N TYR A 3 29.84 -0.34 -1.03
CA TYR A 3 30.04 -1.68 -0.44
C TYR A 3 28.80 -2.23 0.26
N GLU A 4 28.07 -1.41 1.02
CA GLU A 4 26.83 -1.82 1.70
C GLU A 4 25.69 -2.08 0.71
N TYR A 5 25.62 -1.29 -0.37
CA TYR A 5 24.67 -1.51 -1.45
C TYR A 5 24.88 -2.88 -2.12
N LEU A 6 26.13 -3.19 -2.47
CA LEU A 6 26.50 -4.48 -3.06
C LEU A 6 26.25 -5.64 -2.09
N ARG A 7 26.47 -5.44 -0.78
CA ARG A 7 26.13 -6.42 0.25
C ARG A 7 24.62 -6.67 0.35
N GLY A 8 23.81 -5.62 0.24
CA GLY A 8 22.36 -5.71 0.18
C GLY A 8 21.87 -6.50 -1.03
N GLN A 9 22.48 -6.28 -2.21
CA GLN A 9 22.18 -7.06 -3.41
C GLN A 9 22.58 -8.53 -3.28
N ALA A 10 23.74 -8.82 -2.68
CA ALA A 10 24.16 -10.19 -2.40
C ALA A 10 23.20 -10.91 -1.43
N ALA A 11 22.48 -10.16 -0.58
CA ALA A 11 21.41 -10.66 0.27
C ALA A 11 20.02 -10.70 -0.40
N GLY A 12 19.95 -10.48 -1.72
CA GLY A 12 18.70 -10.55 -2.50
C GLY A 12 17.84 -9.28 -2.47
N LEU A 13 18.34 -8.16 -1.95
CA LEU A 13 17.59 -6.91 -1.94
C LEU A 13 17.64 -6.21 -3.30
N SER A 14 16.47 -5.83 -3.82
CA SER A 14 16.41 -4.89 -4.95
C SER A 14 16.99 -3.53 -4.55
N GLY A 15 17.50 -2.77 -5.53
CA GLY A 15 18.09 -1.45 -5.25
C GLY A 15 17.13 -0.51 -4.51
N ARG A 16 15.84 -0.53 -4.87
CA ARG A 16 14.81 0.28 -4.22
C ARG A 16 14.51 -0.17 -2.79
N ASN A 17 14.55 -1.48 -2.51
CA ASN A 17 14.39 -2.02 -1.16
C ASN A 17 15.56 -1.61 -0.24
N TYR A 18 16.79 -1.68 -0.77
CA TYR A 18 17.96 -1.19 -0.06
C TYR A 18 17.87 0.30 0.23
N GLU A 19 17.54 1.13 -0.76
CA GLU A 19 17.43 2.59 -0.58
C GLU A 19 16.39 2.96 0.48
N TYR A 20 15.22 2.32 0.44
CA TYR A 20 14.18 2.46 1.46
C TYR A 20 14.71 2.16 2.86
N ARG A 21 15.28 0.95 3.07
CA ARG A 21 15.75 0.52 4.39
C ARG A 21 16.85 1.43 4.92
N ARG A 22 17.76 1.84 4.04
CA ARG A 22 18.84 2.77 4.40
C ARG A 22 18.29 4.14 4.77
N GLY A 23 17.42 4.73 3.95
CA GLY A 23 16.86 6.06 4.22
C GLY A 23 16.06 6.10 5.52
N LEU A 24 15.30 5.04 5.81
CA LEU A 24 14.59 4.89 7.08
C LEU A 24 15.57 4.77 8.26
N ALA A 25 16.59 3.91 8.14
CA ALA A 25 17.60 3.74 9.19
C ALA A 25 18.37 5.04 9.48
N GLU A 26 18.79 5.77 8.44
CA GLU A 26 19.48 7.06 8.57
C GLU A 26 18.61 8.09 9.29
N ALA A 27 17.32 8.19 8.94
CA ALA A 27 16.40 9.12 9.60
C ALA A 27 16.15 8.78 11.08
N PHE A 28 16.09 7.50 11.44
CA PHE A 28 15.97 7.04 12.82
C PHE A 28 17.26 7.31 13.62
N LEU A 29 18.43 6.99 13.05
CA LEU A 29 19.72 7.21 13.69
C LEU A 29 20.04 8.70 13.89
N ALA A 30 19.59 9.55 12.96
CA ALA A 30 19.72 11.00 13.08
C ALA A 30 18.72 11.63 14.08
N GLY A 31 17.84 10.84 14.69
CA GLY A 31 16.79 11.31 15.60
C GLY A 31 15.69 12.13 14.91
N GLN A 32 15.66 12.16 13.57
CA GLN A 32 14.65 12.87 12.79
C GLN A 32 13.30 12.13 12.82
N LEU A 33 13.33 10.81 12.96
CA LEU A 33 12.17 9.96 13.12
C LEU A 33 12.32 9.06 14.34
N SER A 34 11.19 8.82 15.02
CA SER A 34 11.05 7.75 15.99
C SER A 34 9.68 7.11 15.80
N LYS A 35 9.49 5.90 16.36
CA LYS A 35 8.17 5.26 16.36
C LYS A 35 7.13 6.13 17.06
N ASP A 36 7.50 6.77 18.18
CA ASP A 36 6.58 7.61 18.95
C ASP A 36 6.19 8.87 18.18
N VAL A 37 7.15 9.52 17.51
CA VAL A 37 6.87 10.68 16.63
C VAL A 37 5.93 10.26 15.51
N LEU A 38 6.23 9.16 14.81
CA LEU A 38 5.39 8.68 13.72
C LEU A 38 4.00 8.21 14.19
N ALA A 39 3.88 7.68 15.41
CA ALA A 39 2.61 7.27 16.01
C ALA A 39 1.75 8.48 16.47
N ALA A 40 2.38 9.58 16.87
CA ALA A 40 1.67 10.80 17.26
C ALA A 40 1.13 11.61 16.06
N LEU A 41 1.71 11.44 14.86
CA LEU A 41 1.27 12.18 13.67
C LEU A 41 -0.14 11.74 13.21
N PRO A 42 -0.96 12.67 12.68
CA PRO A 42 -2.12 12.31 11.88
C PRO A 42 -1.73 11.48 10.66
N ASP A 43 -2.59 10.55 10.22
CA ASP A 43 -2.26 9.58 9.17
C ASP A 43 -1.75 10.25 7.87
N GLY A 44 -2.37 11.35 7.44
CA GLY A 44 -1.92 12.08 6.25
C GLY A 44 -0.54 12.72 6.40
N GLN A 45 -0.20 13.21 7.59
CA GLN A 45 1.14 13.75 7.87
C GLN A 45 2.17 12.63 7.97
N CYS A 46 1.83 11.52 8.64
CA CYS A 46 2.68 10.33 8.69
C CYS A 46 3.01 9.82 7.29
N LEU A 47 2.01 9.74 6.40
CA LEU A 47 2.20 9.36 5.00
C LEU A 47 3.16 10.30 4.27
N ALA A 48 2.94 11.61 4.39
CA ALA A 48 3.80 12.62 3.76
C ALA A 48 5.25 12.55 4.26
N THR A 49 5.44 12.41 5.57
CA THR A 49 6.76 12.24 6.20
C THR A 49 7.47 11.00 5.66
N LEU A 50 6.79 9.85 5.58
CA LEU A 50 7.39 8.63 5.05
C LEU A 50 7.74 8.76 3.56
N CYS A 51 6.84 9.31 2.74
CA CYS A 51 7.08 9.54 1.31
C CYS A 51 8.18 10.57 1.03
N GLY A 52 8.51 11.43 1.99
CA GLY A 52 9.64 12.37 1.90
C GLY A 52 11.01 11.67 1.98
N LEU A 53 11.07 10.43 2.47
CA LEU A 53 12.30 9.65 2.53
C LEU A 53 12.65 9.07 1.16
N ARG A 54 13.93 9.17 0.79
CA ARG A 54 14.44 8.60 -0.47
C ARG A 54 14.15 7.10 -0.55
N GLY A 55 13.55 6.68 -1.66
CA GLY A 55 13.22 5.28 -1.92
C GLY A 55 11.86 4.82 -1.39
N ILE A 56 11.13 5.68 -0.66
CA ILE A 56 9.79 5.37 -0.17
C ILE A 56 8.74 5.97 -1.10
N GLY A 57 8.04 5.09 -1.81
CA GLY A 57 6.81 5.43 -2.50
C GLY A 57 5.58 5.24 -1.60
N GLU A 58 4.45 5.80 -2.02
CA GLU A 58 3.19 5.75 -1.27
C GLU A 58 2.73 4.34 -0.90
N TRP A 59 2.92 3.36 -1.79
CA TRP A 59 2.61 1.96 -1.47
C TRP A 59 3.45 1.45 -0.29
N SER A 60 4.77 1.66 -0.32
CA SER A 60 5.66 1.25 0.78
C SER A 60 5.33 1.98 2.08
N ALA A 61 4.97 3.26 2.01
CA ALA A 61 4.54 4.03 3.18
C ALA A 61 3.27 3.46 3.80
N HIS A 62 2.26 3.12 2.99
CA HIS A 62 1.06 2.43 3.47
C HIS A 62 1.37 1.08 4.13
N MET A 63 2.24 0.27 3.52
CA MET A 63 2.66 -1.01 4.12
C MET A 63 3.34 -0.79 5.48
N PHE A 64 4.21 0.22 5.58
CA PHE A 64 4.84 0.57 6.85
C PHE A 64 3.81 1.03 7.90
N MET A 65 2.87 1.91 7.53
CA MET A 65 1.82 2.37 8.43
C MET A 65 0.94 1.23 8.95
N MET A 66 0.57 0.28 8.07
CA MET A 66 -0.25 -0.88 8.46
C MET A 66 0.52 -1.85 9.37
N PHE A 67 1.72 -2.26 8.97
CA PHE A 67 2.40 -3.40 9.61
C PHE A 67 3.45 -3.03 10.64
N SER A 68 4.02 -1.82 10.55
CA SER A 68 5.03 -1.34 11.51
C SER A 68 4.46 -0.38 12.55
N LEU A 69 3.46 0.42 12.17
CA LEU A 69 2.78 1.36 13.07
C LEU A 69 1.38 0.91 13.52
N ALA A 70 0.88 -0.22 13.02
CA ALA A 70 -0.43 -0.77 13.35
C ALA A 70 -1.60 0.23 13.17
N ARG A 71 -1.51 1.12 12.17
CA ARG A 71 -2.56 2.11 11.88
C ARG A 71 -3.83 1.41 11.40
N ALA A 72 -4.95 1.71 12.04
CA ALA A 72 -6.23 1.07 11.77
C ALA A 72 -6.93 1.55 10.48
N ASP A 73 -6.66 2.78 10.04
CA ASP A 73 -7.44 3.45 8.99
C ASP A 73 -6.66 3.72 7.68
N VAL A 74 -5.88 2.73 7.22
CA VAL A 74 -5.08 2.85 5.99
C VAL A 74 -5.78 2.14 4.82
N LEU A 75 -5.83 2.80 3.66
CA LEU A 75 -6.31 2.24 2.40
C LEU A 75 -5.20 2.27 1.34
N PRO A 76 -4.56 1.13 1.01
CA PRO A 76 -3.45 1.08 0.05
C PRO A 76 -3.96 1.11 -1.39
N HIS A 77 -4.47 2.24 -1.86
CA HIS A 77 -5.01 2.38 -3.22
C HIS A 77 -3.96 2.12 -4.33
N GLY A 78 -2.66 2.12 -4.01
CA GLY A 78 -1.59 1.78 -4.94
C GLY A 78 -1.32 0.28 -5.05
N ASP A 79 -1.93 -0.54 -4.19
CA ASP A 79 -1.72 -1.98 -4.16
C ASP A 79 -2.53 -2.67 -5.27
N LEU A 80 -1.84 -3.35 -6.18
CA LEU A 80 -2.46 -3.97 -7.34
C LEU A 80 -3.43 -5.09 -6.97
N VAL A 81 -3.14 -5.85 -5.92
CA VAL A 81 -3.98 -6.96 -5.46
C VAL A 81 -5.27 -6.38 -4.87
N ILE A 82 -5.17 -5.37 -4.01
CA ILE A 82 -6.34 -4.67 -3.47
C ILE A 82 -7.18 -4.05 -4.60
N ARG A 83 -6.57 -3.35 -5.56
CA ARG A 83 -7.31 -2.77 -6.70
C ARG A 83 -8.07 -3.83 -7.49
N LYS A 84 -7.45 -4.99 -7.74
CA LYS A 84 -8.10 -6.14 -8.40
C LYS A 84 -9.26 -6.70 -7.56
N ALA A 85 -9.10 -6.77 -6.24
CA ALA A 85 -10.15 -7.23 -5.32
C ALA A 85 -11.34 -6.27 -5.30
N PHE A 86 -11.10 -4.96 -5.27
CA PHE A 86 -12.16 -3.95 -5.42
C PHE A 86 -12.89 -4.10 -6.76
N LYS A 87 -12.17 -4.25 -7.88
CA LYS A 87 -12.78 -4.50 -9.19
C LYS A 87 -13.68 -5.74 -9.14
N ARG A 88 -13.20 -6.84 -8.55
CA ARG A 88 -13.95 -8.09 -8.43
C ARG A 88 -15.23 -7.94 -7.59
N LEU A 89 -15.16 -7.28 -6.45
CA LEU A 89 -16.30 -7.21 -5.52
C LEU A 89 -17.31 -6.11 -5.86
N TYR A 90 -16.84 -4.97 -6.37
CA TYR A 90 -17.67 -3.78 -6.61
C TYR A 90 -17.89 -3.47 -8.10
N GLY A 91 -17.00 -3.96 -8.98
CA GLY A 91 -17.11 -3.83 -10.43
C GLY A 91 -18.03 -4.86 -11.09
N CYS A 92 -18.21 -6.05 -10.50
CA CYS A 92 -19.13 -7.09 -11.02
C CYS A 92 -20.59 -6.91 -10.56
N SER A 93 -20.88 -6.00 -9.64
CA SER A 93 -22.12 -5.99 -8.83
C SER A 93 -22.91 -4.66 -8.87
N GLN A 94 -22.82 -3.90 -9.97
CA GLN A 94 -23.73 -2.79 -10.34
C GLN A 94 -23.36 -1.33 -10.00
N GLY A 95 -22.17 -1.02 -9.47
CA GLY A 95 -21.88 0.37 -9.01
C GLY A 95 -20.94 1.21 -9.88
N MET A 96 -20.03 0.60 -10.64
CA MET A 96 -18.89 1.31 -11.23
C MET A 96 -18.92 1.45 -12.76
N ALA A 97 -19.92 0.86 -13.44
CA ALA A 97 -20.03 0.90 -14.90
C ALA A 97 -20.20 2.33 -15.46
N THR A 98 -20.56 3.31 -14.63
CA THR A 98 -20.82 4.69 -15.05
C THR A 98 -19.57 5.59 -15.06
N LEU A 99 -18.44 5.17 -14.46
CA LEU A 99 -17.25 6.03 -14.30
C LEU A 99 -16.06 5.66 -15.20
N SER A 100 -16.11 4.49 -15.85
CA SER A 100 -15.09 4.03 -16.81
C SER A 100 -15.67 3.90 -18.21
N GLN A 101 -15.83 5.02 -18.91
CA GLN A 101 -16.11 5.01 -20.36
C GLN A 101 -14.87 5.37 -21.20
N THR A 102 -13.65 5.30 -20.65
CA THR A 102 -12.45 5.69 -21.41
C THR A 102 -11.22 4.90 -21.02
N SER A 103 -11.04 3.73 -21.64
CA SER A 103 -9.84 3.35 -22.41
C SER A 103 -9.63 1.83 -22.48
N VAL A 104 -9.09 1.39 -23.60
CA VAL A 104 -8.81 -0.01 -23.97
C VAL A 104 -7.38 -0.33 -23.50
N ALA A 105 -7.22 -0.73 -22.25
CA ALA A 105 -5.99 -1.34 -21.75
C ALA A 105 -6.32 -2.24 -20.55
N GLU A 106 -5.62 -3.34 -20.38
CA GLU A 106 -5.81 -4.31 -19.28
C GLU A 106 -5.82 -3.69 -17.86
N HIS A 107 -5.21 -2.51 -17.70
CA HIS A 107 -5.17 -1.73 -16.45
C HIS A 107 -6.19 -0.59 -16.39
N ALA A 108 -6.87 -0.26 -17.49
CA ALA A 108 -7.86 0.82 -17.57
C ALA A 108 -9.12 0.55 -16.73
N ASP A 109 -9.38 -0.71 -16.41
CA ASP A 109 -10.55 -1.13 -15.64
C ASP A 109 -10.33 -1.21 -14.12
N LEU A 110 -9.13 -0.91 -13.62
CA LEU A 110 -8.90 -0.94 -12.17
C LEU A 110 -9.43 0.34 -11.53
N PRO A 111 -10.11 0.25 -10.37
CA PRO A 111 -10.62 1.41 -9.67
C PRO A 111 -9.50 2.43 -9.43
N ARG A 112 -9.83 3.70 -9.66
CA ARG A 112 -8.99 4.84 -9.33
C ARG A 112 -9.05 5.10 -7.83
N ARG A 113 -8.06 5.82 -7.30
CA ARG A 113 -7.98 6.21 -5.88
C ARG A 113 -9.32 6.72 -5.34
N ARG A 114 -9.91 7.70 -6.03
CA ARG A 114 -11.16 8.34 -5.61
C ARG A 114 -12.31 7.34 -5.46
N GLU A 115 -12.46 6.41 -6.41
CA GLU A 115 -13.52 5.40 -6.37
C GLU A 115 -13.31 4.44 -5.20
N MET A 116 -12.06 4.03 -4.95
CA MET A 116 -11.73 3.20 -3.78
C MET A 116 -12.01 3.94 -2.48
N GLU A 117 -11.67 5.22 -2.39
CA GLU A 117 -11.90 6.06 -1.22
C GLU A 117 -13.40 6.23 -0.93
N GLU A 118 -14.21 6.48 -1.97
CA GLU A 118 -15.68 6.60 -1.86
C GLU A 118 -16.32 5.30 -1.33
N ILE A 119 -15.94 4.15 -1.87
CA ILE A 119 -16.42 2.83 -1.41
C ILE A 119 -15.95 2.55 0.03
N ALA A 120 -14.68 2.81 0.32
CA ALA A 120 -14.05 2.51 1.60
C ALA A 120 -14.43 3.49 2.73
N GLN A 121 -15.23 4.53 2.45
CA GLN A 121 -15.76 5.41 3.52
C GLN A 121 -16.51 4.60 4.58
N ARG A 122 -17.26 3.58 4.14
CA ARG A 122 -18.03 2.69 5.04
C ARG A 122 -17.15 1.80 5.91
N TRP A 123 -15.86 1.67 5.61
CA TRP A 123 -14.92 0.85 6.39
C TRP A 123 -14.23 1.64 7.48
N ARG A 124 -14.36 2.97 7.49
CA ARG A 124 -13.79 3.80 8.57
C ARG A 124 -14.40 3.41 9.92
N PRO A 125 -13.61 3.44 11.01
CA PRO A 125 -12.19 3.83 11.08
C PRO A 125 -11.20 2.66 10.88
N TYR A 126 -11.63 1.55 10.28
CA TYR A 126 -10.88 0.30 10.16
C TYR A 126 -10.56 -0.10 8.71
N ARG A 127 -10.21 0.87 7.85
CA ARG A 127 -9.86 0.59 6.43
C ARG A 127 -8.70 -0.40 6.27
N THR A 128 -7.80 -0.51 7.26
CA THR A 128 -6.73 -1.51 7.27
C THR A 128 -7.28 -2.93 7.32
N LEU A 129 -8.33 -3.16 8.12
CA LEU A 129 -9.00 -4.47 8.20
C LEU A 129 -9.73 -4.79 6.90
N GLY A 130 -10.44 -3.82 6.32
CA GLY A 130 -11.07 -3.99 5.00
C GLY A 130 -10.06 -4.35 3.91
N SER A 131 -8.92 -3.67 3.91
CA SER A 131 -7.79 -3.95 3.00
C SER A 131 -7.21 -5.35 3.21
N TRP A 132 -7.14 -5.83 4.45
CA TRP A 132 -6.70 -7.19 4.75
C TRP A 132 -7.64 -8.24 4.15
N TYR A 133 -8.96 -8.07 4.29
CA TYR A 133 -9.92 -8.95 3.63
C TYR A 133 -9.82 -8.90 2.09
N MET A 134 -9.48 -7.74 1.51
CA MET A 134 -9.29 -7.61 0.06
C MET A 134 -8.16 -8.51 -0.48
N TRP A 135 -7.09 -8.74 0.29
CA TRP A 135 -6.05 -9.70 -0.11
C TRP A 135 -6.61 -11.13 -0.19
N HIS A 136 -7.43 -11.55 0.77
CA HIS A 136 -8.03 -12.89 0.80
C HIS A 136 -9.09 -13.14 -0.28
N VAL A 137 -9.75 -12.09 -0.76
CA VAL A 137 -10.72 -12.17 -1.87
C VAL A 137 -10.08 -12.73 -3.15
N LEU A 138 -8.77 -12.50 -3.36
CA LEU A 138 -8.07 -13.00 -4.53
C LEU A 138 -7.38 -14.35 -4.29
N GLU A 139 -6.87 -14.60 -3.08
CA GLU A 139 -6.29 -15.90 -2.70
C GLU A 139 -7.29 -17.06 -2.84
N THR A 140 -8.57 -16.81 -2.55
CA THR A 140 -9.64 -17.82 -2.59
C THR A 140 -9.95 -18.40 -3.98
N LYS A 141 -9.34 -17.91 -5.07
CA LYS A 141 -9.48 -18.52 -6.41
C LYS A 141 -8.31 -19.39 -6.86
N GLU A 142 -7.10 -19.19 -6.35
CA GLU A 142 -5.94 -20.03 -6.74
C GLU A 142 -5.97 -21.40 -6.06
N ALA A 143 -6.62 -21.52 -4.90
CA ALA A 143 -6.77 -22.80 -4.19
C ALA A 143 -7.93 -23.69 -4.72
N ALA A 144 -8.76 -23.21 -5.65
CA ALA A 144 -9.97 -23.93 -6.09
C ALA A 144 -9.75 -24.89 -7.28
N TYR A 145 -8.50 -25.07 -7.74
CA TYR A 145 -8.13 -25.98 -8.84
C TYR A 145 -7.06 -27.01 -8.44
N VAL A 146 -7.04 -27.43 -7.18
CA VAL A 146 -6.20 -28.54 -6.71
C VAL A 146 -7.06 -29.51 -5.91
N TYR A 147 -8.05 -30.14 -6.55
CA TYR A 147 -8.62 -31.44 -6.17
C TYR A 147 -9.30 -32.07 -7.39
#